data_AF-A0A6J7LW81-F1
#
_entry.id   AF-A0A6J7LW81-F1
#
_cell.length_a   1.000
_cell.length_b   1.000
_cell.length_c   1.000
_cell.angle_alpha   90.00
_cell.angle_beta   90.00
_cell.angle_gamma   90.00
#
_symmetry.space_group_name_H-M   'P 1'
#
loop_
_entity.id
_entity.type
_entity.pdbx_description
1 polymer ?
#
loop_
_entity_poly.entity_id
_entity_poly.type
_entity_poly.pdbx_seq_one_letter_code
_entity_poly.pdbx_strand_id
1 'polypeptide(L)' 'MFGTEEFAAIINPPQASILAVGATRAEAIVVDGAVVPGTVVTVTLSVDHRPVDGVDAALWMRAFITVLERPAQILA' A
#
# COMPACT_ATOMS: atom_id res chain seq x y z
N MET A 1 -1.24 13.91 -1.55
CA MET A 1 -1.96 15.19 -1.32
C MET A 1 -1.59 15.69 0.08
N PHE A 2 -1.41 16.99 0.29
CA PHE A 2 -1.00 17.62 1.57
C PHE A 2 0.35 17.20 2.19
N GLY A 3 1.17 16.42 1.49
CA GLY A 3 2.48 15.98 2.01
C GLY A 3 2.39 14.97 3.16
N THR A 4 1.21 14.43 3.45
CA THR A 4 1.01 13.40 4.47
C THR A 4 1.76 12.14 4.10
N GLU A 5 2.69 11.71 4.95
CA GLU A 5 3.47 10.49 4.74
C GLU A 5 2.62 9.23 4.92
N GLU A 6 1.82 9.20 5.98
CA GLU A 6 0.97 8.07 6.35
C GLU A 6 -0.29 8.56 7.08
N PHE A 7 -1.42 7.88 6.90
CA PHE A 7 -2.61 8.07 7.70
C PHE A 7 -3.46 6.80 7.74
N ALA A 8 -4.19 6.59 8.84
CA ALA A 8 -5.19 5.54 8.95
C ALA A 8 -6.56 6.08 8.50
N ALA A 9 -7.02 5.67 7.32
CA ALA A 9 -8.33 6.06 6.82
C ALA A 9 -9.46 5.38 7.62
N ILE A 10 -10.52 6.10 7.93
CA ILE A 10 -11.74 5.52 8.50
C ILE A 10 -12.50 4.81 7.38
N ILE A 11 -12.88 3.56 7.62
CA ILE A 11 -13.68 2.77 6.68
C ILE A 11 -15.00 3.51 6.44
N ASN A 12 -15.37 3.65 5.17
CA ASN A 12 -16.68 4.16 4.80
C ASN A 12 -17.70 3.00 4.79
N PRO A 13 -18.64 2.92 5.74
CA PRO A 13 -19.62 1.84 5.73
C PRO A 13 -20.53 1.95 4.50
N PRO A 14 -20.97 0.84 3.86
CA PRO A 14 -20.85 -0.55 4.32
C PRO A 14 -19.62 -1.30 3.78
N GLN A 15 -18.55 -0.63 3.32
CA GLN A 15 -17.33 -1.31 2.90
C GLN A 15 -16.64 -2.01 4.09
N ALA A 16 -15.87 -3.07 3.80
CA ALA A 16 -15.10 -3.81 4.80
C ALA A 16 -13.68 -3.26 5.01
N SER A 17 -13.19 -2.40 4.11
CA SER A 17 -11.84 -1.87 4.16
C SER A 17 -11.71 -0.56 3.39
N ILE A 18 -10.64 0.19 3.66
CA ILE A 18 -10.24 1.38 2.90
C ILE A 18 -8.71 1.47 2.84
N LEU A 19 -8.16 1.80 1.67
CA LEU A 19 -6.73 1.99 1.48
C LEU A 19 -6.39 3.49 1.53
N ALA A 20 -5.56 3.88 2.48
CA ALA A 20 -4.92 5.18 2.51
C ALA A 20 -3.62 5.16 1.70
N VAL A 21 -3.41 6.19 0.88
CA VAL A 21 -2.19 6.34 0.06
C VAL A 21 -1.51 7.64 0.45
N GLY A 22 -0.29 7.53 0.98
CA GLY A 22 0.55 8.66 1.35
C GLY A 22 1.05 9.46 0.15
N ALA A 23 1.77 10.55 0.43
CA ALA A 23 2.53 11.26 -0.58
C ALA A 23 3.72 10.43 -1.08
N THR A 24 4.02 10.53 -2.37
CA THR A 24 5.27 10.00 -2.92
C THR A 24 6.45 10.87 -2.49
N ARG A 25 7.58 10.24 -2.19
CA ARG A 25 8.80 10.94 -1.77
C ARG A 25 10.05 10.22 -2.32
N ALA A 26 11.13 10.98 -2.49
CA ALA A 26 12.42 10.43 -2.86
C ALA A 26 13.14 9.92 -1.60
N GLU A 27 13.55 8.65 -1.62
CA GLU A 27 14.31 8.04 -0.53
C GLU A 27 15.52 7.26 -1.05
N ALA A 28 16.50 7.06 -0.19
CA ALA A 28 17.57 6.11 -0.45
C ALA A 28 17.05 4.69 -0.16
N ILE A 29 16.96 3.85 -1.19
CA ILE A 29 16.50 2.46 -1.10
C ILE A 29 17.63 1.50 -1.46
N VAL A 30 17.51 0.24 -1.04
CA VAL A 30 18.46 -0.81 -1.39
C VAL A 30 17.87 -1.66 -2.52
N VAL A 31 18.56 -1.69 -3.66
CA VAL A 31 18.24 -2.55 -4.80
C VAL A 31 19.48 -3.36 -5.14
N ASP A 32 19.37 -4.69 -5.14
CA ASP A 32 20.46 -5.62 -5.41
C ASP A 32 21.75 -5.35 -4.61
N GLY A 33 21.59 -4.93 -3.35
CA GLY A 33 22.68 -4.63 -2.42
C GLY A 33 23.32 -3.25 -2.58
N ALA A 34 22.87 -2.42 -3.53
CA ALA A 34 23.33 -1.05 -3.71
C ALA A 34 22.30 -0.04 -3.19
N VAL A 35 22.78 1.07 -2.61
CA VAL A 35 21.93 2.21 -2.23
C VAL A 35 21.69 3.08 -3.46
N VAL A 36 20.42 3.23 -3.85
CA VAL A 36 19.99 4.01 -5.01
C VAL A 36 18.83 4.95 -4.63
N PRO A 37 18.65 6.09 -5.33
CA PRO A 37 17.46 6.89 -5.15
C PRO A 37 16.23 6.15 -5.67
N GLY A 38 15.14 6.13 -4.91
CA GLY A 38 13.86 5.54 -5.27
C GLY A 38 12.69 6.46 -4.94
N THR A 39 11.59 6.33 -5.69
CA THR A 39 10.31 6.95 -5.33
C THR A 39 9.52 5.97 -4.47
N VAL A 40 9.28 6.33 -3.22
CA VAL A 40 8.58 5.51 -2.23
C VAL A 40 7.22 6.12 -1.91
N VAL A 41 6.25 5.26 -1.66
CA VAL A 41 4.94 5.63 -1.12
C VAL A 41 4.60 4.68 0.03
N THR A 42 4.07 5.23 1.12
CA THR A 42 3.50 4.45 2.21
C THR A 42 2.01 4.25 1.97
N VAL A 43 1.52 3.04 2.15
CA VAL A 43 0.09 2.70 2.05
C VAL A 43 -0.39 2.00 3.31
N THR A 44 -1.58 2.35 3.78
CA THR A 44 -2.16 1.81 5.02
C THR A 44 -3.56 1.27 4.72
N LEU A 45 -3.78 -0.02 4.98
CA LEU A 45 -5.09 -0.66 4.80
C LEU A 45 -5.81 -0.77 6.14
N SER A 46 -6.88 0.00 6.30
CA SER A 46 -7.81 -0.18 7.42
C SER A 46 -8.82 -1.26 7.08
N VAL A 47 -9.04 -2.19 8.01
CA VAL A 47 -9.96 -3.33 7.82
C VAL A 47 -10.94 -3.47 8.98
N ASP A 48 -12.16 -3.86 8.68
CA ASP A 48 -13.10 -4.37 9.66
C ASP A 48 -12.73 -5.83 9.96
N HIS A 49 -12.30 -6.09 11.20
CA HIS A 49 -11.85 -7.41 11.61
C HIS A 49 -12.94 -8.46 11.74
N ARG A 50 -14.23 -8.08 11.60
CA ARG A 50 -15.34 -9.03 11.62
C ARG A 50 -15.38 -9.89 10.34
N PRO A 51 -15.33 -9.30 9.13
CA PRO A 51 -15.24 -10.06 7.87
C PRO A 51 -13.81 -10.32 7.35
N VAL A 52 -12.79 -9.61 7.82
CA VAL A 52 -11.42 -9.68 7.28
C VAL A 52 -10.41 -9.93 8.39
N ASP A 53 -9.68 -11.05 8.33
CA ASP A 53 -8.60 -11.31 9.28
C ASP A 53 -7.25 -10.69 8.84
N GLY A 54 -6.23 -10.80 9.69
CA GLY A 54 -4.91 -10.25 9.41
C GLY A 54 -4.17 -10.96 8.28
N VAL A 55 -4.44 -12.24 8.03
CA VAL A 55 -3.80 -13.00 6.95
C VAL A 55 -4.36 -12.57 5.62
N ASP A 56 -5.69 -12.46 5.51
CA ASP A 56 -6.36 -11.96 4.31
C ASP A 56 -5.92 -10.53 3.96
N ALA A 57 -5.83 -9.65 4.97
CA ALA A 57 -5.32 -8.29 4.79
C ALA A 57 -3.85 -8.28 4.27
N ALA A 58 -2.98 -9.13 4.83
CA ALA A 58 -1.59 -9.22 4.41
C ALA A 58 -1.44 -9.78 2.99
N LEU A 59 -2.25 -10.78 2.62
CA LEU A 59 -2.28 -11.35 1.27
C LEU A 59 -2.75 -10.31 0.24
N TRP A 60 -3.79 -9.55 0.59
CA TRP A 60 -4.28 -8.46 -0.25
C TRP A 60 -3.21 -7.38 -0.45
N MET A 61 -2.53 -6.94 0.62
CA MET A 61 -1.45 -5.95 0.53
C MET A 61 -0.28 -6.43 -0.33
N ARG A 62 0.11 -7.71 -0.19
CA ARG A 62 1.16 -8.30 -1.04
C ARG A 62 0.75 -8.29 -2.51
N ALA A 63 -0.49 -8.69 -2.83
CA ALA A 63 -0.99 -8.68 -4.20
C ALA A 63 -1.03 -7.25 -4.77
N PHE A 64 -1.52 -6.29 -3.98
CA PHE A 64 -1.54 -4.88 -4.34
C PHE A 64 -0.13 -4.35 -4.67
N ILE A 65 0.85 -4.57 -3.79
CA ILE A 65 2.25 -4.14 -4.00
C ILE A 65 2.82 -4.77 -5.27
N THR A 66 2.62 -6.08 -5.46
CA THR A 66 3.13 -6.80 -6.63
C THR A 66 2.62 -6.18 -7.93
N VAL A 67 1.32 -5.87 -7.98
CA VAL A 67 0.68 -5.23 -9.12
C VAL A 67 1.15 -3.79 -9.31
N LEU A 68 1.30 -3.03 -8.21
CA LEU A 68 1.73 -1.63 -8.26
C LEU A 68 3.16 -1.49 -8.81
N GLU A 69 4.06 -2.40 -8.42
CA GLU A 69 5.45 -2.44 -8.90
C GLU A 69 5.56 -2.97 -10.34
N ARG A 70 4.57 -3.76 -10.79
CA ARG A 70 4.56 -4.40 -12.11
C ARG A 70 3.17 -4.27 -12.78
N PRO A 71 2.73 -3.06 -13.14
CA PRO A 71 1.35 -2.80 -13.57
C PRO A 71 0.90 -3.58 -14.81
N ALA A 72 1.84 -4.00 -15.66
CA ALA A 72 1.55 -4.86 -16.81
C ALA A 72 0.91 -6.21 -16.43
N GLN A 73 1.09 -6.68 -15.19
CA GLN A 73 0.45 -7.91 -14.70
C GLN A 73 -1.07 -7.82 -14.61
N ILE A 74 -1.67 -6.63 -14.63
CA ILE A 74 -3.14 -6.47 -14.65
C ILE A 74 -3.74 -6.92 -15.99
N LEU A 75 -2.95 -6.87 -17.07
CA LEU A 75 -3.42 -7.09 -18.44
C LEU A 75 -3.30 -8.54 -18.92
N ALA A 76 -2.70 -9.42 -18.12
CA ALA A 76 -2.35 -10.80 -18.49
C ALA A 76 -3.29 -11.83 -17.86
#